data_AF-Q39663-F1
#
_entry.id   AF-Q39663-F1
#
_cell.length_a   1.000
_cell.length_b   1.000
_cell.length_c   1.000
_cell.angle_alpha   90.00
_cell.angle_beta   90.00
_cell.angle_gamma   90.00
#
_symmetry.space_group_name_H-M   'P 1'
#
loop_
_entity.id
_entity.type
_entity.pdbx_description
1 polymer ?
#
loop_
_entity_poly.entity_id
_entity_poly.type
_entity_poly.pdbx_seq_one_letter_code
_entity_poly.pdbx_strand_id
1 'polypeptide(L)'
;MVVAAAASSAFFPVPAPRPTPKPGKFGNWPSSLSQPFKPKSNPNGRFQVKANVSPHPKANGSAVSLKSGSLNTLEDPPSSPPPRTFLNQLPDWSRLRTAITTVFVAAEKQFTRLDRKSKRPDMLVDWFGSETIVQDGLVFRERFSIRSYEIGADRTASIETLMNHLQDTSLNHCKSVGLLNDGFGRTPEMCTRDLIWVLTKMQIVVNRYPTWGDTVEINSWFSQSGKIGMGREWLISDCNTGEILVRATSAWAMMNQKTRRFSKLPCEVRQEIAPHFVDAPPVIEDNDRKLHKFDVKTGDSICKGLTPGWNDFDVNQHVSNVKYIGWILESMPTEVLETQELCSLTLEYRRECGRESVVESVTSMNPSKVGDRSQYQHLLRLEDGADIMKGRTEWRPKNAGTNRAIST
;
A
#
# COMPACT_ATOMS: atom_id res chain seq x y z
N MET A 1 -4.40 -46.12 4.42
CA MET A 1 -3.15 -46.43 3.68
C MET A 1 -3.13 -45.50 2.48
N VAL A 2 -2.41 -44.38 2.41
CA VAL A 2 -1.18 -43.95 3.08
C VAL A 2 -1.37 -42.55 3.69
N VAL A 3 -0.85 -42.40 4.90
CA VAL A 3 -0.76 -41.18 5.71
C VAL A 3 0.55 -40.49 5.35
N ALA A 4 0.57 -39.15 5.27
CA ALA A 4 1.81 -38.38 5.37
C ALA A 4 1.63 -37.28 6.41
N ALA A 5 2.39 -37.42 7.49
CA ALA A 5 2.49 -36.53 8.63
C ALA A 5 3.92 -35.94 8.70
N ALA A 6 4.07 -34.93 9.55
CA ALA A 6 5.29 -34.25 10.00
C ALA A 6 5.82 -33.11 9.09
N ALA A 7 6.37 -32.01 9.62
CA ALA A 7 6.98 -31.82 10.93
C ALA A 7 6.85 -30.38 11.46
N SER A 8 6.64 -30.28 12.76
CA SER A 8 6.79 -29.08 13.59
C SER A 8 8.27 -28.83 13.91
N SER A 9 8.72 -27.57 13.93
CA SER A 9 9.99 -27.18 14.56
C SER A 9 9.75 -25.98 15.48
N ALA A 10 9.69 -26.27 16.78
CA ALA A 10 9.76 -25.31 17.86
C ALA A 10 11.23 -24.96 18.13
N PHE A 11 11.57 -23.67 18.17
CA PHE A 11 12.86 -23.19 18.65
C PHE A 11 12.72 -22.71 20.09
N PHE A 12 13.35 -23.43 21.02
CA PHE A 12 13.57 -22.96 22.40
C PHE A 12 14.89 -22.17 22.46
N PRO A 13 14.95 -21.02 23.17
CA PRO A 13 16.22 -20.36 23.46
C PRO A 13 16.85 -20.87 24.76
N VAL A 14 18.18 -21.10 24.71
CA VAL A 14 19.07 -21.39 25.86
C VAL A 14 19.73 -20.07 26.34
N PRO A 15 20.01 -19.85 27.65
CA PRO A 15 20.30 -18.51 28.18
C PRO A 15 21.79 -18.17 28.49
N ALA A 16 22.01 -16.85 28.67
CA ALA A 16 23.02 -16.14 29.51
C ALA A 16 24.39 -15.77 28.84
N PRO A 17 25.12 -14.70 29.26
CA PRO A 17 25.29 -14.21 30.65
C PRO A 17 25.14 -12.69 30.93
N ARG A 18 24.96 -12.39 32.23
CA ARG A 18 24.92 -11.07 32.90
C ARG A 18 26.31 -10.38 32.96
N PRO A 19 26.33 -9.07 33.24
CA PRO A 19 27.26 -8.54 34.25
C PRO A 19 26.56 -7.76 35.39
N THR A 20 27.23 -7.77 36.54
CA THR A 20 26.88 -7.26 37.89
C THR A 20 27.21 -5.76 38.11
N PRO A 21 26.84 -5.13 39.26
CA PRO A 21 26.35 -3.74 39.31
C PRO A 21 27.30 -2.61 39.82
N LYS A 22 26.81 -1.37 39.61
CA LYS A 22 27.11 0.05 40.01
C LYS A 22 27.97 0.34 41.27
N PRO A 23 28.53 1.57 41.42
CA PRO A 23 27.84 2.72 42.08
C PRO A 23 28.15 4.09 41.38
N GLY A 24 27.41 5.19 41.47
CA GLY A 24 26.92 5.99 42.61
C GLY A 24 26.65 7.44 42.14
N LYS A 25 25.82 8.19 42.89
CA LYS A 25 25.27 9.54 42.61
C LYS A 25 26.32 10.68 42.65
N PHE A 26 26.09 11.79 41.93
CA PHE A 26 25.97 13.19 42.41
C PHE A 26 26.06 14.21 41.25
N GLY A 27 25.30 15.32 41.32
CA GLY A 27 25.68 16.61 40.74
C GLY A 27 24.68 17.29 39.79
N ASN A 28 24.05 18.38 40.26
CA ASN A 28 23.14 19.28 39.54
C ASN A 28 23.88 20.43 38.79
N TRP A 29 23.36 20.79 37.60
CA TRP A 29 23.19 22.16 37.00
C TRP A 29 24.43 23.01 36.58
N PRO A 30 24.35 24.03 35.69
CA PRO A 30 23.73 24.19 34.34
C PRO A 30 24.69 24.77 33.26
N SER A 31 24.19 24.96 32.01
CA SER A 31 24.29 26.20 31.18
C SER A 31 23.98 25.88 29.71
N SER A 32 22.84 26.32 29.19
CA SER A 32 22.66 27.52 28.35
C SER A 32 23.42 27.52 27.01
N LEU A 33 22.70 27.07 25.96
CA LEU A 33 22.51 27.71 24.66
C LEU A 33 23.67 28.56 24.09
N SER A 34 24.38 27.99 23.11
CA SER A 34 25.26 28.70 22.18
C SER A 34 24.51 29.14 20.91
N GLN A 35 24.50 30.45 20.69
CA GLN A 35 24.48 31.24 19.43
C GLN A 35 23.36 31.08 18.38
N PRO A 36 22.92 32.23 17.82
CA PRO A 36 22.55 32.32 16.41
C PRO A 36 23.45 33.31 15.64
N PHE A 37 24.06 32.79 14.57
CA PHE A 37 24.74 33.54 13.51
C PHE A 37 23.75 34.36 12.68
N LYS A 38 24.12 35.61 12.34
CA LYS A 38 23.53 36.45 11.28
C LYS A 38 24.36 36.30 10.00
N PRO A 39 23.76 36.30 8.79
CA PRO A 39 24.50 36.54 7.56
C PRO A 39 24.25 37.95 7.00
N LYS A 40 25.31 38.61 6.53
CA LYS A 40 25.26 39.79 5.63
C LYS A 40 26.17 39.56 4.42
N SER A 41 25.53 39.59 3.24
CA SER A 41 25.92 40.19 1.94
C SER A 41 27.40 40.27 1.47
N ASN A 42 27.69 39.56 0.35
CA ASN A 42 28.26 39.98 -0.98
C ASN A 42 29.43 41.01 -1.09
N PRO A 43 30.19 41.13 -2.23
CA PRO A 43 30.07 40.48 -3.57
C PRO A 43 31.39 40.06 -4.29
N ASN A 44 31.24 39.54 -5.52
CA ASN A 44 32.13 39.56 -6.70
C ASN A 44 33.42 38.71 -6.76
N GLY A 45 33.41 37.75 -7.70
CA GLY A 45 34.59 37.11 -8.28
C GLY A 45 34.22 36.26 -9.50
N ARG A 46 34.36 36.82 -10.69
CA ARG A 46 34.17 36.19 -12.01
C ARG A 46 35.50 35.53 -12.42
N PHE A 47 35.50 34.25 -12.82
CA PHE A 47 36.05 33.73 -14.09
C PHE A 47 36.45 32.24 -14.09
N GLN A 48 36.03 31.61 -15.20
CA GLN A 48 36.64 30.52 -15.99
C GLN A 48 36.42 29.02 -15.67
N VAL A 49 35.87 28.42 -16.72
CA VAL A 49 35.70 27.01 -17.12
C VAL A 49 37.03 26.25 -17.14
N LYS A 50 37.02 24.99 -16.66
CA LYS A 50 37.78 23.90 -17.27
C LYS A 50 37.20 22.53 -16.90
N ALA A 51 36.83 21.78 -17.93
CA ALA A 51 36.48 20.37 -17.86
C ALA A 51 37.75 19.53 -17.66
N ASN A 52 37.72 18.55 -16.75
CA ASN A 52 38.75 17.53 -16.63
C ASN A 52 38.12 16.15 -16.86
N VAL A 53 38.50 15.55 -17.99
CA VAL A 53 38.31 14.15 -18.36
C VAL A 53 39.62 13.43 -18.07
N SER A 54 39.56 12.32 -17.33
CA SER A 54 40.69 11.44 -17.03
C SER A 54 40.79 10.31 -18.08
N PRO A 55 41.96 10.03 -18.69
CA PRO A 55 42.18 8.85 -19.52
C PRO A 55 43.05 7.78 -18.82
N HIS A 56 42.66 6.50 -18.99
CA HIS A 56 43.47 5.32 -18.68
C HIS A 56 44.57 5.09 -19.73
N PRO A 57 45.79 4.64 -19.37
CA PRO A 57 46.83 4.29 -20.34
C PRO A 57 46.86 2.79 -20.70
N LYS A 58 47.06 2.53 -22.00
CA LYS A 58 47.29 1.22 -22.62
C LYS A 58 48.76 0.80 -22.54
N ALA A 59 48.98 -0.51 -22.45
CA ALA A 59 50.28 -1.19 -22.48
C ALA A 59 50.65 -1.67 -23.89
N ASN A 60 51.95 -1.59 -24.22
CA ASN A 60 52.77 -2.31 -25.22
C ASN A 60 54.22 -2.06 -24.75
N GLY A 61 55.19 -2.97 -24.66
CA GLY A 61 55.48 -4.24 -25.32
C GLY A 61 56.96 -4.15 -25.77
N SER A 62 57.85 -4.99 -25.24
CA SER A 62 59.19 -5.22 -25.83
C SER A 62 59.79 -6.54 -25.35
N ALA A 63 60.61 -7.15 -26.21
CA ALA A 63 60.92 -8.57 -26.29
C ALA A 63 62.41 -8.91 -26.06
N VAL A 64 62.66 -10.23 -26.02
CA VAL A 64 63.89 -10.99 -26.36
C VAL A 64 64.88 -11.32 -25.21
N SER A 65 65.06 -12.62 -24.93
CA SER A 65 66.32 -13.35 -25.18
C SER A 65 66.19 -14.88 -24.99
N LEU A 66 66.81 -15.62 -25.91
CA LEU A 66 66.94 -17.09 -25.99
C LEU A 66 68.04 -17.64 -25.05
N LYS A 67 67.92 -18.91 -24.65
CA LYS A 67 69.07 -19.84 -24.64
C LYS A 67 68.65 -21.31 -24.75
N SER A 68 69.51 -22.02 -25.47
CA SER A 68 69.45 -23.40 -25.99
C SER A 68 69.92 -24.45 -24.98
N GLY A 69 69.44 -25.69 -25.15
CA GLY A 69 70.01 -26.91 -24.56
C GLY A 69 69.39 -28.17 -25.16
N SER A 70 70.10 -28.83 -26.07
CA SER A 70 69.83 -30.18 -26.62
C SER A 70 70.63 -31.22 -25.83
N LEU A 71 70.12 -32.46 -25.66
CA LEU A 71 70.78 -33.71 -26.10
C LEU A 71 70.03 -35.02 -25.69
N ASN A 72 70.00 -35.96 -26.65
CA ASN A 72 70.00 -37.43 -26.58
C ASN A 72 68.71 -38.27 -26.79
N THR A 73 68.89 -39.19 -27.74
CA THR A 73 67.97 -40.15 -28.37
C THR A 73 68.25 -41.57 -27.85
N LEU A 74 67.22 -42.42 -27.71
CA LEU A 74 67.28 -43.89 -27.78
C LEU A 74 65.88 -44.45 -28.16
N GLU A 75 65.82 -45.32 -29.17
CA GLU A 75 64.65 -46.09 -29.67
C GLU A 75 64.26 -47.21 -28.67
N ASP A 76 63.05 -47.79 -28.51
CA ASP A 76 61.99 -48.27 -29.45
C ASP A 76 60.65 -48.62 -28.63
N PRO A 77 59.53 -49.20 -29.18
CA PRO A 77 58.10 -48.79 -29.00
C PRO A 77 57.20 -49.75 -28.13
N PRO A 78 55.84 -49.78 -28.23
CA PRO A 78 54.81 -48.75 -28.37
C PRO A 78 53.89 -48.66 -27.12
N SER A 79 53.37 -47.47 -26.77
CA SER A 79 52.25 -47.38 -25.83
C SER A 79 51.19 -46.37 -26.29
N SER A 80 49.94 -46.81 -26.17
CA SER A 80 48.65 -46.19 -26.54
C SER A 80 48.56 -44.66 -26.56
N PRO A 81 47.82 -44.05 -27.51
CA PRO A 81 47.55 -42.61 -27.48
C PRO A 81 46.62 -42.23 -26.31
N PRO A 82 46.86 -41.12 -25.59
CA PRO A 82 45.98 -40.66 -24.53
C PRO A 82 44.67 -40.08 -25.09
N PRO A 83 43.58 -40.09 -24.30
CA PRO A 83 42.24 -39.79 -24.78
C PRO A 83 42.08 -38.30 -25.13
N ARG A 84 41.37 -38.05 -26.23
CA ARG A 84 40.98 -36.71 -26.70
C ARG A 84 40.22 -35.97 -25.58
N THR A 85 40.67 -34.78 -25.25
CA THR A 85 40.04 -33.88 -24.28
C THR A 85 38.64 -33.47 -24.73
N PHE A 86 37.72 -33.47 -23.78
CA PHE A 86 36.28 -33.21 -23.85
C PHE A 86 35.86 -31.83 -24.43
N LEU A 87 36.82 -31.03 -24.89
CA LEU A 87 36.61 -29.64 -25.32
C LEU A 87 36.22 -29.48 -26.80
N ASN A 88 36.16 -30.56 -27.58
CA ASN A 88 35.74 -30.52 -28.99
C ASN A 88 34.36 -31.14 -29.26
N GLN A 89 33.51 -31.27 -28.24
CA GLN A 89 32.14 -31.79 -28.36
C GLN A 89 31.07 -30.87 -27.72
N LEU A 90 31.26 -29.55 -27.77
CA LEU A 90 30.19 -28.63 -27.40
C LEU A 90 29.22 -28.44 -28.58
N PRO A 91 27.90 -28.62 -28.38
CA PRO A 91 26.90 -28.39 -29.44
C PRO A 91 26.96 -26.95 -29.93
N ASP A 92 26.75 -26.76 -31.24
CA ASP A 92 26.67 -25.43 -31.85
C ASP A 92 25.41 -24.67 -31.36
N TRP A 93 25.58 -23.91 -30.29
CA TRP A 93 24.54 -23.09 -29.65
C TRP A 93 24.06 -21.92 -30.53
N SER A 94 24.71 -21.65 -31.67
CA SER A 94 24.31 -20.60 -32.61
C SER A 94 22.89 -20.84 -33.16
N ARG A 95 22.53 -22.11 -33.38
CA ARG A 95 21.19 -22.50 -33.85
C ARG A 95 20.11 -22.24 -32.79
N LEU A 96 20.41 -22.51 -31.51
CA LEU A 96 19.49 -22.23 -30.41
C LEU A 96 19.31 -20.73 -30.22
N ARG A 97 20.41 -19.95 -30.28
CA ARG A 97 20.36 -18.49 -30.16
C ARG A 97 19.54 -17.87 -31.30
N THR A 98 19.66 -18.40 -32.52
CA THR A 98 18.88 -17.98 -33.70
C THR A 98 17.40 -18.34 -33.55
N ALA A 99 17.09 -19.54 -33.03
CA ALA A 99 15.72 -19.95 -32.77
C ALA A 99 15.04 -19.04 -31.73
N ILE A 100 15.72 -18.74 -30.62
CA ILE A 100 15.20 -17.87 -29.55
C ILE A 100 14.96 -16.45 -30.08
N THR A 101 15.92 -15.88 -30.80
CA THR A 101 15.73 -14.53 -31.39
C THR A 101 14.61 -14.49 -32.41
N THR A 102 14.43 -15.55 -33.20
CA THR A 102 13.30 -15.65 -34.16
C THR A 102 11.96 -15.70 -33.43
N VAL A 103 11.87 -16.41 -32.31
CA VAL A 103 10.65 -16.45 -31.47
C VAL A 103 10.35 -15.08 -30.86
N PHE A 104 11.37 -14.37 -30.34
CA PHE A 104 11.19 -13.01 -29.81
C PHE A 104 10.75 -12.01 -30.90
N VAL A 105 11.35 -12.05 -32.08
CA VAL A 105 10.96 -11.18 -33.21
C VAL A 105 9.55 -11.52 -33.72
N ALA A 106 9.17 -12.81 -33.72
CA ALA A 106 7.82 -13.23 -34.06
C ALA A 106 6.79 -12.76 -33.00
N ALA A 107 7.15 -12.82 -31.72
CA ALA A 107 6.33 -12.34 -30.62
C ALA A 107 6.15 -10.82 -30.66
N GLU A 108 7.21 -10.03 -30.89
CA GLU A 108 7.11 -8.57 -31.08
C GLU A 108 6.25 -8.22 -32.30
N LYS A 109 6.37 -8.96 -33.41
CA LYS A 109 5.49 -8.79 -34.58
C LYS A 109 4.04 -9.18 -34.29
N GLN A 110 3.77 -10.14 -33.40
CA GLN A 110 2.40 -10.45 -32.96
C GLN A 110 1.86 -9.36 -32.02
N PHE A 111 2.65 -8.87 -31.07
CA PHE A 111 2.27 -7.80 -30.15
C PHE A 111 1.97 -6.49 -30.88
N THR A 112 2.84 -6.06 -31.80
CA THR A 112 2.61 -4.86 -32.63
C THR A 112 1.40 -4.99 -33.56
N ARG A 113 1.02 -6.21 -33.96
CA ARG A 113 -0.17 -6.48 -34.77
C ARG A 113 -1.46 -6.55 -33.94
N LEU A 114 -1.36 -6.94 -32.66
CA LEU A 114 -2.43 -6.85 -31.67
C LEU A 114 -2.72 -5.39 -31.30
N ASP A 115 -1.68 -4.59 -31.05
CA ASP A 115 -1.80 -3.15 -30.76
C ASP A 115 -2.40 -2.36 -31.94
N ARG A 116 -2.15 -2.80 -33.18
CA ARG A 116 -2.76 -2.16 -34.36
C ARG A 116 -4.22 -2.58 -34.59
N LYS A 117 -4.66 -3.72 -34.04
CA LYS A 117 -6.05 -4.19 -34.13
C LYS A 117 -6.98 -3.63 -33.04
N SER A 118 -6.44 -3.01 -32.00
CA SER A 118 -7.26 -2.36 -30.94
C SER A 118 -7.84 -1.00 -31.33
N LYS A 119 -7.58 -0.50 -32.55
CA LYS A 119 -8.15 0.75 -33.09
C LYS A 119 -9.26 0.50 -34.11
N ARG A 120 -10.40 -0.02 -33.65
CA ARG A 120 -11.71 0.18 -34.28
C ARG A 120 -12.75 0.42 -33.17
N PRO A 121 -13.46 1.55 -33.18
CA PRO A 121 -14.65 1.70 -32.35
C PRO A 121 -15.82 0.98 -33.02
N ASP A 122 -16.75 0.54 -32.19
CA ASP A 122 -18.05 -0.08 -32.49
C ASP A 122 -18.09 -1.62 -32.66
N MET A 123 -18.94 -2.20 -31.79
CA MET A 123 -19.40 -3.60 -31.68
C MET A 123 -18.61 -4.56 -30.77
N LEU A 124 -18.36 -4.16 -29.51
CA LEU A 124 -18.24 -5.12 -28.41
C LEU A 124 -18.95 -4.56 -27.17
N VAL A 125 -20.28 -4.63 -27.18
CA VAL A 125 -21.13 -4.37 -26.02
C VAL A 125 -21.20 -5.66 -25.20
N ASP A 126 -20.52 -5.62 -24.06
CA ASP A 126 -21.03 -6.06 -22.75
C ASP A 126 -21.36 -7.54 -22.50
N TRP A 127 -20.32 -8.37 -22.37
CA TRP A 127 -20.43 -9.68 -21.68
C TRP A 127 -19.87 -9.63 -20.23
N PHE A 128 -19.28 -8.50 -19.83
CA PHE A 128 -18.81 -8.18 -18.48
C PHE A 128 -19.11 -6.70 -18.19
N GLY A 129 -20.38 -6.34 -17.98
CA GLY A 129 -20.83 -4.97 -17.66
C GLY A 129 -20.30 -4.47 -16.32
N SER A 130 -18.98 -4.26 -16.29
CA SER A 130 -18.17 -4.14 -15.08
C SER A 130 -17.88 -2.70 -14.72
N GLU A 131 -17.94 -1.77 -15.68
CA GLU A 131 -17.59 -0.37 -15.47
C GLU A 131 -18.51 0.52 -16.31
N THR A 132 -19.14 1.51 -15.70
CA THR A 132 -19.95 2.50 -16.43
C THR A 132 -19.79 3.85 -15.79
N ILE A 133 -19.58 4.90 -16.59
CA ILE A 133 -19.64 6.26 -16.10
C ILE A 133 -21.09 6.74 -16.22
N VAL A 134 -21.67 7.21 -15.12
CA VAL A 134 -23.07 7.61 -14.99
C VAL A 134 -23.12 9.08 -14.56
N GLN A 135 -24.24 9.77 -14.83
CA GLN A 135 -24.49 11.15 -14.41
C GLN A 135 -23.44 12.12 -15.01
N ASP A 136 -23.53 12.30 -16.33
CA ASP A 136 -22.70 13.20 -17.15
C ASP A 136 -21.19 13.01 -17.08
N GLY A 137 -20.71 11.85 -16.62
CA GLY A 137 -19.28 11.57 -16.56
C GLY A 137 -18.67 11.63 -15.16
N LEU A 138 -19.46 11.98 -14.14
CA LEU A 138 -18.93 12.37 -12.82
C LEU A 138 -19.02 11.27 -11.76
N VAL A 139 -19.94 10.32 -11.93
CA VAL A 139 -20.09 9.16 -11.04
C VAL A 139 -19.54 7.93 -11.74
N PHE A 140 -18.53 7.32 -11.13
CA PHE A 140 -17.99 6.06 -11.60
C PHE A 140 -18.69 4.90 -10.91
N ARG A 141 -19.09 3.91 -11.71
CA ARG A 141 -19.79 2.73 -11.25
C ARG A 141 -18.99 1.50 -11.60
N GLU A 142 -18.78 0.64 -10.61
CA GLU A 142 -18.09 -0.65 -10.76
C GLU A 142 -18.82 -1.75 -10.00
N ARG A 143 -18.80 -2.97 -10.53
CA ARG A 143 -19.44 -4.13 -9.89
C ARG A 143 -18.41 -5.14 -9.40
N PHE A 144 -18.64 -5.64 -8.19
CA PHE A 144 -17.80 -6.66 -7.57
C PHE A 144 -18.65 -7.84 -7.15
N SER A 145 -18.24 -9.05 -7.53
CA SER A 145 -18.76 -10.27 -6.92
C SER A 145 -17.92 -10.64 -5.72
N ILE A 146 -18.55 -10.81 -4.56
CA ILE A 146 -17.85 -11.15 -3.31
C ILE A 146 -17.27 -12.56 -3.41
N ARG A 147 -15.95 -12.65 -3.25
CA ARG A 147 -15.17 -13.88 -3.44
C ARG A 147 -15.06 -14.66 -2.14
N SER A 148 -14.70 -15.94 -2.24
CA SER A 148 -14.65 -16.84 -1.09
C SER A 148 -13.60 -16.47 -0.04
N TYR A 149 -12.50 -15.85 -0.45
CA TYR A 149 -11.42 -15.42 0.47
C TYR A 149 -11.65 -14.02 1.05
N GLU A 150 -12.69 -13.32 0.61
CA GLU A 150 -13.04 -11.96 1.03
C GLU A 150 -14.00 -11.93 2.23
N ILE A 151 -14.51 -13.11 2.61
CA ILE A 151 -15.44 -13.30 3.72
C ILE A 151 -14.75 -13.87 4.97
N GLY A 152 -15.27 -13.49 6.14
CA GLY A 152 -14.85 -14.02 7.44
C GLY A 152 -15.51 -15.36 7.78
N ALA A 153 -15.19 -15.86 8.99
CA ALA A 153 -15.79 -17.08 9.54
C ALA A 153 -17.31 -16.99 9.72
N ASP A 154 -17.85 -15.77 9.82
CA ASP A 154 -19.28 -15.44 9.87
C ASP A 154 -19.94 -15.33 8.49
N ARG A 155 -19.23 -15.69 7.41
CA ARG A 155 -19.70 -15.74 6.01
C ARG A 155 -20.05 -14.38 5.39
N THR A 156 -19.68 -13.29 6.06
CA THR A 156 -19.84 -11.92 5.59
C THR A 156 -18.51 -11.34 5.15
N ALA A 157 -18.53 -10.40 4.21
CA ALA A 157 -17.33 -9.69 3.78
C ALA A 157 -16.70 -8.94 4.96
N SER A 158 -15.37 -8.91 5.04
CA SER A 158 -14.69 -8.12 6.05
C SER A 158 -14.77 -6.62 5.73
N ILE A 159 -14.60 -5.77 6.75
CA ILE A 159 -14.47 -4.32 6.53
C ILE A 159 -13.24 -3.95 5.70
N GLU A 160 -12.17 -4.76 5.78
CA GLU A 160 -10.97 -4.61 4.96
C GLU A 160 -11.27 -4.88 3.48
N THR A 161 -12.03 -5.93 3.17
CA THR A 161 -12.52 -6.23 1.82
C THR A 161 -13.30 -5.04 1.26
N LEU A 162 -14.27 -4.52 2.02
CA LEU A 162 -15.05 -3.36 1.59
C LEU A 162 -14.14 -2.17 1.30
N MET A 163 -13.18 -1.89 2.18
CA MET A 163 -12.21 -0.80 1.98
C MET A 163 -11.33 -1.00 0.74
N ASN A 164 -10.90 -2.23 0.46
CA ASN A 164 -10.15 -2.55 -0.77
C ASN A 164 -10.97 -2.23 -2.01
N HIS A 165 -12.25 -2.65 -2.06
CA HIS A 165 -13.13 -2.32 -3.18
C HIS A 165 -13.33 -0.80 -3.32
N LEU A 166 -13.46 -0.05 -2.21
CA LEU A 166 -13.55 1.42 -2.26
C LEU A 166 -12.28 2.03 -2.87
N GLN A 167 -11.08 1.54 -2.50
CA GLN A 167 -9.82 2.03 -3.05
C GLN A 167 -9.68 1.74 -4.54
N ASP A 168 -9.94 0.50 -4.96
CA ASP A 168 -9.86 0.09 -6.37
C ASP A 168 -10.83 0.90 -7.23
N THR A 169 -12.10 1.01 -6.81
CA THR A 169 -13.11 1.83 -7.51
C THR A 169 -12.65 3.29 -7.64
N SER A 170 -11.95 3.82 -6.64
CA SER A 170 -11.46 5.20 -6.66
C SER A 170 -10.34 5.41 -7.66
N LEU A 171 -9.40 4.46 -7.74
CA LEU A 171 -8.30 4.49 -8.70
C LEU A 171 -8.81 4.27 -10.12
N ASN A 172 -9.75 3.36 -10.32
CA ASN A 172 -10.42 3.15 -11.60
C ASN A 172 -11.20 4.39 -12.05
N HIS A 173 -11.88 5.08 -11.12
CA HIS A 173 -12.47 6.38 -11.40
C HIS A 173 -11.40 7.40 -11.82
N CYS A 174 -10.32 7.58 -11.04
CA CYS A 174 -9.24 8.51 -11.42
C CYS A 174 -8.65 8.20 -12.81
N LYS A 175 -8.53 6.91 -13.15
CA LYS A 175 -8.08 6.44 -14.46
C LYS A 175 -9.05 6.82 -15.58
N SER A 176 -10.35 6.62 -15.37
CA SER A 176 -11.38 6.89 -16.39
C SER A 176 -11.53 8.38 -16.69
N VAL A 177 -11.30 9.25 -15.70
CA VAL A 177 -11.31 10.72 -15.89
C VAL A 177 -9.95 11.32 -16.25
N GLY A 178 -8.91 10.50 -16.44
CA GLY A 178 -7.59 10.98 -16.85
C GLY A 178 -6.76 11.67 -15.77
N LEU A 179 -7.12 11.51 -14.49
CA LEU A 179 -6.41 12.07 -13.34
C LEU A 179 -5.36 11.11 -12.75
N LEU A 180 -4.96 10.07 -13.50
CA LEU A 180 -4.08 8.99 -13.06
C LEU A 180 -2.73 9.00 -13.81
N ASN A 181 -2.01 10.13 -13.82
CA ASN A 181 -0.82 10.28 -14.65
C ASN A 181 0.30 9.28 -14.28
N ASP A 182 0.61 9.12 -12.99
CA ASP A 182 1.65 8.22 -12.48
C ASP A 182 1.10 7.03 -11.66
N GLY A 183 -0.21 6.79 -11.72
CA GLY A 183 -0.84 5.57 -11.20
C GLY A 183 -1.71 5.74 -9.94
N PHE A 184 -1.65 6.87 -9.23
CA PHE A 184 -2.31 7.01 -7.91
C PHE A 184 -3.03 8.34 -7.68
N GLY A 185 -3.77 8.80 -8.70
CA GLY A 185 -4.63 9.99 -8.59
C GLY A 185 -3.88 11.32 -8.55
N ARG A 186 -2.61 11.35 -8.95
CA ARG A 186 -1.85 12.59 -9.13
C ARG A 186 -2.10 13.15 -10.52
N THR A 187 -2.52 14.40 -10.54
CA THR A 187 -2.70 15.17 -11.76
C THR A 187 -1.35 15.64 -12.32
N PRO A 188 -1.26 16.02 -13.60
CA PRO A 188 -0.06 16.60 -14.18
C PRO A 188 0.53 17.75 -13.34
N GLU A 189 -0.29 18.70 -12.88
CA GLU A 189 0.19 19.83 -12.08
C GLU A 189 0.63 19.44 -10.65
N MET A 190 0.10 18.34 -10.10
CA MET A 190 0.60 17.76 -8.85
C MET A 190 1.96 17.10 -9.04
N CYS A 191 2.16 16.41 -10.16
CA CYS A 191 3.43 15.76 -10.49
C CYS A 191 4.57 16.77 -10.58
N THR A 192 4.35 17.91 -11.24
CA THR A 192 5.37 18.97 -11.39
C THR A 192 5.73 19.67 -10.09
N ARG A 193 4.88 19.59 -9.05
CA ARG A 193 5.06 20.27 -7.75
C ARG A 193 5.41 19.33 -6.60
N ASP A 194 5.70 18.06 -6.89
CA ASP A 194 5.93 17.01 -5.89
C ASP A 194 4.77 16.90 -4.87
N LEU A 195 3.53 17.06 -5.34
CA LEU A 195 2.34 16.97 -4.50
C LEU A 195 1.69 15.58 -4.59
N ILE A 196 1.19 15.10 -3.46
CA ILE A 196 0.44 13.84 -3.32
C ILE A 196 -0.84 14.08 -2.51
N TRP A 197 -1.85 13.25 -2.74
CA TRP A 197 -3.04 13.19 -1.88
C TRP A 197 -2.77 12.31 -0.67
N VAL A 198 -3.16 12.80 0.51
CA VAL A 198 -3.14 12.02 1.75
C VAL A 198 -4.54 12.00 2.36
N LEU A 199 -5.00 10.81 2.74
CA LEU A 199 -6.27 10.62 3.42
C LEU A 199 -6.15 11.18 4.84
N THR A 200 -7.04 12.10 5.21
CA THR A 200 -7.03 12.75 6.52
C THR A 200 -8.17 12.27 7.40
N LYS A 201 -9.33 11.97 6.81
CA LYS A 201 -10.50 11.44 7.51
C LYS A 201 -11.25 10.45 6.63
N MET A 202 -11.75 9.38 7.24
CA MET A 202 -12.63 8.39 6.60
C MET A 202 -13.81 8.09 7.51
N GLN A 203 -15.01 8.01 6.95
CA GLN A 203 -16.22 7.60 7.64
C GLN A 203 -16.90 6.51 6.80
N ILE A 204 -17.26 5.40 7.44
CA ILE A 204 -17.96 4.28 6.84
C ILE A 204 -19.14 3.92 7.73
N VAL A 205 -20.33 3.78 7.13
CA VAL A 205 -21.53 3.27 7.79
C VAL A 205 -21.98 2.04 7.04
N VAL A 206 -22.07 0.92 7.75
CA VAL A 206 -22.45 -0.39 7.22
C VAL A 206 -23.85 -0.73 7.72
N ASN A 207 -24.81 -0.76 6.79
CA ASN A 207 -26.17 -1.21 7.08
C ASN A 207 -26.24 -2.74 7.09
N ARG A 208 -25.54 -3.40 6.17
CA ARG A 208 -25.47 -4.87 6.05
C ARG A 208 -24.19 -5.25 5.31
N TYR A 209 -23.50 -6.28 5.78
CA TYR A 209 -22.37 -6.85 5.03
C TYR A 209 -22.87 -7.79 3.93
N PRO A 210 -22.30 -7.73 2.71
CA PRO A 210 -22.59 -8.72 1.69
C PRO A 210 -21.93 -10.06 2.03
N THR A 211 -22.46 -11.14 1.47
CA THR A 211 -22.02 -12.52 1.69
C THR A 211 -21.41 -13.10 0.43
N TRP A 212 -20.78 -14.27 0.54
CA TRP A 212 -20.15 -14.92 -0.61
C TRP A 212 -21.17 -15.21 -1.73
N GLY A 213 -20.83 -14.83 -2.96
CA GLY A 213 -21.69 -14.97 -4.14
C GLY A 213 -22.59 -13.76 -4.39
N ASP A 214 -22.76 -12.86 -3.42
CA ASP A 214 -23.45 -11.59 -3.66
C ASP A 214 -22.66 -10.75 -4.67
N THR A 215 -23.38 -10.00 -5.51
CA THR A 215 -22.79 -9.00 -6.39
C THR A 215 -23.20 -7.62 -5.90
N VAL A 216 -22.22 -6.77 -5.66
CA VAL A 216 -22.40 -5.40 -5.20
C VAL A 216 -22.03 -4.41 -6.31
N GLU A 217 -22.74 -3.30 -6.36
CA GLU A 217 -22.46 -2.16 -7.23
C GLU A 217 -21.94 -1.02 -6.37
N ILE A 218 -20.78 -0.47 -6.74
CA ILE A 218 -20.14 0.64 -6.05
C ILE A 218 -20.21 1.86 -6.94
N ASN A 219 -20.89 2.90 -6.47
CA ASN A 219 -20.88 4.22 -7.09
C ASN A 219 -19.91 5.12 -6.32
N SER A 220 -18.97 5.77 -7.01
CA SER A 220 -17.99 6.69 -6.43
C SER A 220 -17.91 8.00 -7.19
N TRP A 221 -17.83 9.11 -6.47
CA TRP A 221 -17.67 10.43 -7.07
C TRP A 221 -16.81 11.35 -6.20
N PHE A 222 -16.29 12.40 -6.83
CA PHE A 222 -15.56 13.46 -6.13
C PHE A 222 -16.57 14.46 -5.56
N SER A 223 -16.36 14.85 -4.31
CA SER A 223 -17.12 15.91 -3.63
C SER A 223 -16.17 17.03 -3.20
N GLN A 224 -16.72 18.21 -2.94
CA GLN A 224 -15.94 19.31 -2.40
C GLN A 224 -15.85 19.19 -0.87
N SER A 225 -14.64 19.05 -0.31
CA SER A 225 -14.43 18.98 1.14
C SER A 225 -13.84 20.29 1.67
N GLY A 226 -14.73 21.16 2.16
CA GLY A 226 -14.36 22.47 2.70
C GLY A 226 -13.65 23.39 1.68
N LYS A 227 -12.73 24.25 2.16
CA LYS A 227 -12.03 25.23 1.30
C LYS A 227 -10.73 24.71 0.67
N ILE A 228 -10.14 23.65 1.24
CA ILE A 228 -8.74 23.23 0.99
C ILE A 228 -8.64 21.76 0.57
N GLY A 229 -9.65 20.93 0.84
CA GLY A 229 -9.60 19.49 0.63
C GLY A 229 -10.42 19.01 -0.56
N MET A 230 -10.15 17.77 -0.94
CA MET A 230 -10.98 16.98 -1.86
C MET A 230 -11.77 15.98 -1.03
N GLY A 231 -13.07 15.89 -1.28
CA GLY A 231 -13.91 14.84 -0.74
C GLY A 231 -14.06 13.71 -1.73
N ARG A 232 -14.29 12.51 -1.23
CA ARG A 232 -14.72 11.39 -2.06
C ARG A 232 -15.79 10.61 -1.34
N GLU A 233 -16.86 10.35 -2.06
CA GLU A 233 -18.05 9.66 -1.58
C GLU A 233 -18.16 8.28 -2.24
N TRP A 234 -18.76 7.33 -1.53
CA TRP A 234 -19.11 6.03 -2.06
C TRP A 234 -20.46 5.54 -1.55
N LEU A 235 -21.16 4.84 -2.44
CA LEU A 235 -22.37 4.11 -2.15
C LEU A 235 -22.23 2.68 -2.66
N ILE A 236 -22.35 1.70 -1.76
CA ILE A 236 -22.38 0.28 -2.12
C ILE A 236 -23.82 -0.20 -2.01
N SER A 237 -24.35 -0.76 -3.09
CA SER A 237 -25.68 -1.36 -3.15
C SER A 237 -25.63 -2.81 -3.61
N ASP A 238 -26.58 -3.60 -3.14
CA ASP A 238 -26.81 -4.97 -3.60
C ASP A 238 -27.41 -4.95 -5.03
N CYS A 239 -26.79 -5.65 -5.99
CA CYS A 239 -27.26 -5.65 -7.38
C CYS A 239 -28.63 -6.34 -7.55
N ASN A 240 -28.99 -7.27 -6.66
CA ASN A 240 -30.24 -8.02 -6.76
C ASN A 240 -31.41 -7.25 -6.14
N THR A 241 -31.18 -6.62 -4.98
CA THR A 241 -32.25 -5.93 -4.23
C THR A 241 -32.28 -4.43 -4.41
N GLY A 242 -31.17 -3.82 -4.84
CA GLY A 242 -30.98 -2.37 -4.88
C GLY A 242 -30.80 -1.72 -3.49
N GLU A 243 -30.73 -2.53 -2.43
CA GLU A 243 -30.56 -2.03 -1.05
C GLU A 243 -29.17 -1.41 -0.87
N ILE A 244 -29.12 -0.25 -0.21
CA ILE A 244 -27.84 0.38 0.17
C ILE A 244 -27.23 -0.38 1.35
N LEU A 245 -26.12 -1.05 1.09
CA LEU A 245 -25.37 -1.83 2.06
C LEU A 245 -24.40 -0.96 2.87
N VAL A 246 -23.67 -0.07 2.18
CA VAL A 246 -22.61 0.74 2.77
C VAL A 246 -22.65 2.16 2.22
N ARG A 247 -22.42 3.13 3.10
CA ARG A 247 -22.12 4.51 2.75
C ARG A 247 -20.73 4.83 3.26
N ALA A 248 -19.93 5.55 2.47
CA ALA A 248 -18.64 6.01 2.92
C ALA A 248 -18.33 7.42 2.39
N THR A 249 -17.63 8.20 3.19
CA THR A 249 -17.10 9.52 2.81
C THR A 249 -15.68 9.67 3.33
N SER A 250 -14.86 10.40 2.59
CA SER A 250 -13.46 10.65 2.93
C SER A 250 -13.06 12.09 2.65
N ALA A 251 -12.11 12.59 3.44
CA ALA A 251 -11.48 13.89 3.23
C ALA A 251 -9.99 13.74 2.97
N TRP A 252 -9.52 14.37 1.90
CA TRP A 252 -8.15 14.32 1.43
C TRP A 252 -7.52 15.70 1.44
N ALA A 253 -6.26 15.76 1.83
CA ALA A 253 -5.43 16.96 1.78
C ALA A 253 -4.22 16.71 0.90
N MET A 254 -3.63 17.77 0.34
CA MET A 254 -2.33 17.60 -0.33
C MET A 254 -1.19 17.72 0.65
N MET A 255 -0.18 16.91 0.41
CA MET A 255 1.12 16.97 1.05
C MET A 255 2.20 17.09 -0.02
N ASN A 256 3.26 17.85 0.27
CA ASN A 256 4.45 17.80 -0.55
C ASN A 256 5.28 16.57 -0.16
N GLN A 257 5.55 15.70 -1.13
CA GLN A 257 6.20 14.40 -0.94
C GLN A 257 7.61 14.51 -0.37
N LYS A 258 8.37 15.54 -0.77
CA LYS A 258 9.76 15.73 -0.34
C LYS A 258 9.86 16.32 1.06
N THR A 259 9.05 17.35 1.36
CA THR A 259 9.11 18.06 2.64
C THR A 259 8.21 17.45 3.72
N ARG A 260 7.27 16.57 3.33
CA ARG A 260 6.25 15.98 4.21
C ARG A 260 5.41 17.02 4.97
N ARG A 261 5.16 18.16 4.32
CA ARG A 261 4.33 19.24 4.83
C ARG A 261 3.04 19.35 4.03
N PHE A 262 1.94 19.65 4.72
CA PHE A 262 0.67 19.97 4.08
C PHE A 262 0.82 21.17 3.15
N SER A 263 0.22 21.08 1.97
CA SER A 263 0.16 22.15 0.99
C SER A 263 -1.28 22.64 0.84
N LYS A 264 -1.44 23.94 0.59
CA LYS A 264 -2.69 24.48 0.04
C LYS A 264 -2.91 23.93 -1.37
N LEU A 265 -4.17 23.92 -1.82
CA LEU A 265 -4.57 23.56 -3.18
C LEU A 265 -4.13 24.64 -4.17
N PRO A 266 -3.13 24.36 -5.04
CA PRO A 266 -2.77 25.28 -6.12
C PRO A 266 -3.97 25.51 -7.05
N CYS A 267 -4.04 26.69 -7.66
CA CYS A 267 -5.14 27.05 -8.56
C CYS A 267 -5.17 26.13 -9.80
N GLU A 268 -4.02 25.72 -10.29
CA GLU A 268 -3.86 24.87 -11.46
C GLU A 268 -4.38 23.46 -11.19
N VAL A 269 -4.00 22.87 -10.04
CA VAL A 269 -4.55 21.58 -9.60
C VAL A 269 -6.06 21.67 -9.38
N ARG A 270 -6.55 22.79 -8.83
CA ARG A 270 -8.00 23.02 -8.67
C ARG A 270 -8.72 23.02 -10.02
N GLN A 271 -8.13 23.62 -11.06
CA GLN A 271 -8.73 23.67 -12.40
C GLN A 271 -8.79 22.28 -13.05
N GLU A 272 -7.82 21.40 -12.78
CA GLU A 272 -7.84 20.02 -13.26
C GLU A 272 -8.94 19.18 -12.60
N ILE A 273 -9.19 19.35 -11.29
CA ILE A 273 -10.14 18.50 -10.55
C ILE A 273 -11.56 19.07 -10.47
N ALA A 274 -11.73 20.40 -10.53
CA ALA A 274 -13.02 21.05 -10.35
C ALA A 274 -14.12 20.57 -11.32
N PRO A 275 -13.83 20.29 -12.61
CA PRO A 275 -14.83 19.75 -13.53
C PRO A 275 -15.38 18.38 -13.13
N HIS A 276 -14.70 17.65 -12.24
CA HIS A 276 -15.07 16.31 -11.83
C HIS A 276 -15.88 16.27 -10.51
N PHE A 277 -16.13 17.42 -9.88
CA PHE A 277 -16.92 17.48 -8.66
C PHE A 277 -18.41 17.36 -8.95
N VAL A 278 -19.07 16.52 -8.15
CA VAL A 278 -20.53 16.44 -8.10
C VAL A 278 -21.03 17.40 -7.02
N ASP A 279 -21.96 18.27 -7.39
CA ASP A 279 -22.69 19.12 -6.44
C ASP A 279 -23.83 18.32 -5.78
N ALA A 280 -23.47 17.58 -4.74
CA ALA A 280 -24.39 16.78 -3.95
C ALA A 280 -24.01 16.86 -2.46
N PRO A 281 -24.99 16.74 -1.55
CA PRO A 281 -24.68 16.63 -0.14
C PRO A 281 -23.83 15.37 0.15
N PRO A 282 -22.97 15.40 1.18
CA PRO A 282 -22.22 14.22 1.62
C PRO A 282 -23.13 13.03 1.88
N VAL A 283 -22.68 11.80 1.57
CA VAL A 283 -23.51 10.60 1.82
C VAL A 283 -23.67 10.29 3.31
N ILE A 284 -22.79 10.84 4.13
CA ILE A 284 -22.83 10.79 5.59
C ILE A 284 -22.72 12.21 6.10
N GLU A 285 -23.69 12.65 6.89
CA GLU A 285 -23.62 13.94 7.56
C GLU A 285 -22.52 13.94 8.62
N ASP A 286 -21.51 14.80 8.44
CA ASP A 286 -20.46 14.97 9.43
C ASP A 286 -20.98 15.81 10.59
N ASN A 287 -21.25 15.17 11.72
CA ASN A 287 -21.70 15.86 12.94
C ASN A 287 -20.60 16.72 13.62
N ASP A 288 -19.48 17.01 12.94
CA ASP A 288 -18.31 17.75 13.44
C ASP A 288 -17.75 17.26 14.78
N ARG A 289 -18.08 16.02 15.18
CA ARG A 289 -17.61 15.41 16.41
C ARG A 289 -16.15 15.00 16.25
N LYS A 290 -15.23 15.94 16.49
CA LYS A 290 -13.80 15.68 16.56
C LYS A 290 -13.53 14.46 17.44
N LEU A 291 -12.66 13.57 16.96
CA LEU A 291 -12.21 12.45 17.77
C LEU A 291 -11.30 12.98 18.90
N HIS A 292 -11.89 13.05 20.10
CA HIS A 292 -11.15 13.39 21.31
C HIS A 292 -10.08 12.32 21.56
N LYS A 293 -8.90 12.77 21.98
CA LYS A 293 -7.87 11.84 22.43
C LYS A 293 -8.27 11.35 23.82
N PHE A 294 -8.23 10.04 24.05
CA PHE A 294 -8.32 9.47 25.38
C PHE A 294 -6.91 9.18 25.93
N ASP A 295 -6.79 9.08 27.26
CA ASP A 295 -5.51 8.72 27.88
C ASP A 295 -5.24 7.24 27.61
N VAL A 296 -4.02 6.91 27.17
CA VAL A 296 -3.63 5.52 26.92
C VAL A 296 -3.67 4.70 28.20
N LYS A 297 -3.45 5.34 29.37
CA LYS A 297 -3.59 4.68 30.67
C LYS A 297 -5.03 4.25 30.98
N THR A 298 -6.02 4.86 30.33
CA THR A 298 -7.43 4.48 30.42
C THR A 298 -7.85 3.59 29.25
N GLY A 299 -6.90 3.09 28.44
CA GLY A 299 -7.17 2.07 27.43
C GLY A 299 -7.55 0.76 28.09
N ASP A 300 -8.68 0.18 27.69
CA ASP A 300 -9.18 -1.09 28.24
C ASP A 300 -8.41 -2.29 27.66
N SER A 301 -7.92 -2.16 26.43
CA SER A 301 -7.17 -3.20 25.74
C SER A 301 -6.04 -2.61 24.90
N ILE A 302 -4.88 -3.27 24.93
CA ILE A 302 -3.66 -2.82 24.24
C ILE A 302 -3.00 -4.01 23.53
N CYS A 303 -2.76 -3.87 22.23
CA CYS A 303 -1.95 -4.79 21.44
C CYS A 303 -0.66 -4.07 21.02
N LYS A 304 0.51 -4.71 21.25
CA LYS A 304 1.83 -4.12 20.99
C LYS A 304 2.62 -4.97 20.00
N GLY A 305 3.62 -4.36 19.36
CA GLY A 305 4.53 -5.07 18.47
C GLY A 305 3.95 -5.30 17.07
N LEU A 306 2.91 -4.55 16.69
CA LEU A 306 2.34 -4.62 15.36
C LEU A 306 3.35 -4.03 14.37
N THR A 307 3.76 -4.82 13.39
CA THR A 307 4.72 -4.41 12.36
C THR A 307 4.13 -4.65 10.97
N PRO A 308 4.40 -3.76 10.01
CA PRO A 308 3.94 -3.96 8.64
C PRO A 308 4.75 -5.07 7.96
N GLY A 309 4.04 -6.03 7.36
CA GLY A 309 4.61 -7.03 6.47
C GLY A 309 4.84 -6.49 5.06
N TRP A 310 5.53 -7.26 4.21
CA TRP A 310 5.84 -6.85 2.83
C TRP A 310 4.59 -6.51 1.99
N ASN A 311 3.49 -7.24 2.19
CA ASN A 311 2.25 -7.03 1.44
C ASN A 311 1.38 -5.91 2.02
N ASP A 312 1.78 -5.31 3.13
CA ASP A 312 1.05 -4.19 3.74
C ASP A 312 1.44 -2.84 3.11
N PHE A 313 2.49 -2.82 2.27
CA PHE A 313 2.92 -1.61 1.57
C PHE A 313 2.18 -1.42 0.25
N ASP A 314 1.78 -0.19 0.01
CA ASP A 314 1.36 0.24 -1.31
C ASP A 314 2.57 0.53 -2.21
N VAL A 315 2.28 0.81 -3.48
CA VAL A 315 3.22 1.28 -4.50
C VAL A 315 4.07 2.51 -4.11
N ASN A 316 3.58 3.35 -3.19
CA ASN A 316 4.27 4.54 -2.73
C ASN A 316 5.24 4.20 -1.58
N GLN A 317 5.38 2.91 -1.26
CA GLN A 317 6.19 2.37 -0.16
C GLN A 317 5.68 2.84 1.21
N HIS A 318 4.37 3.07 1.31
CA HIS A 318 3.68 3.41 2.54
C HIS A 318 2.75 2.30 2.98
N VAL A 319 2.52 2.17 4.29
CA VAL A 319 1.53 1.23 4.79
C VAL A 319 0.15 1.62 4.26
N SER A 320 -0.53 0.67 3.61
CA SER A 320 -1.87 0.89 3.03
C SER A 320 -2.86 1.36 4.09
N ASN A 321 -3.76 2.27 3.69
CA ASN A 321 -4.83 2.75 4.55
C ASN A 321 -5.71 1.62 5.12
N VAL A 322 -5.83 0.50 4.40
CA VAL A 322 -6.59 -0.69 4.84
C VAL A 322 -5.93 -1.34 6.04
N LYS A 323 -4.59 -1.39 6.08
CA LYS A 323 -3.87 -2.07 7.17
C LYS A 323 -4.10 -1.44 8.53
N TYR A 324 -4.28 -0.12 8.59
CA TYR A 324 -4.63 0.58 9.82
C TYR A 324 -5.97 0.12 10.40
N ILE A 325 -6.92 -0.31 9.56
CA ILE A 325 -8.19 -0.87 10.01
C ILE A 325 -7.95 -2.20 10.71
N GLY A 326 -7.17 -3.10 10.11
CA GLY A 326 -6.77 -4.35 10.76
C GLY A 326 -6.12 -4.10 12.12
N TRP A 327 -5.15 -3.20 12.19
CA TRP A 327 -4.45 -2.90 13.44
C TRP A 327 -5.35 -2.38 14.56
N ILE A 328 -6.36 -1.54 14.29
CA ILE A 328 -7.27 -1.12 15.36
C ILE A 328 -8.12 -2.28 15.87
N LEU A 329 -8.46 -3.23 15.01
CA LEU A 329 -9.25 -4.41 15.36
C LEU A 329 -8.45 -5.44 16.17
N GLU A 330 -7.12 -5.50 16.03
CA GLU A 330 -6.24 -6.38 16.84
C GLU A 330 -6.34 -6.12 18.35
N SER A 331 -6.71 -4.91 18.75
CA SER A 331 -6.91 -4.56 20.17
C SER A 331 -8.35 -4.70 20.65
N MET A 332 -9.29 -5.11 19.79
CA MET A 332 -10.67 -5.32 20.19
C MET A 332 -10.83 -6.60 21.04
N PRO A 333 -11.67 -6.58 22.08
CA PRO A 333 -12.01 -7.81 22.81
C PRO A 333 -12.67 -8.83 21.88
N THR A 334 -12.19 -10.09 21.93
CA THR A 334 -12.66 -11.18 21.06
C THR A 334 -14.17 -11.40 21.20
N GLU A 335 -14.73 -11.25 22.40
CA GLU A 335 -16.16 -11.42 22.67
C GLU A 335 -17.01 -10.43 21.85
N VAL A 336 -16.50 -9.21 21.60
CA VAL A 336 -17.19 -8.21 20.77
C VAL A 336 -17.16 -8.63 19.31
N LEU A 337 -16.03 -9.14 18.81
CA LEU A 337 -15.89 -9.59 17.41
C LEU A 337 -16.77 -10.80 17.10
N GLU A 338 -16.98 -11.67 18.10
CA GLU A 338 -17.83 -12.86 17.98
C GLU A 338 -19.33 -12.53 18.06
N THR A 339 -19.72 -11.66 19.00
CA THR A 339 -21.14 -11.40 19.31
C THR A 339 -21.73 -10.19 18.59
N GLN A 340 -20.90 -9.26 18.13
CA GLN A 340 -21.32 -8.00 17.51
C GLN A 340 -20.68 -7.81 16.13
N GLU A 341 -21.29 -6.99 15.30
CA GLU A 341 -20.76 -6.57 14.00
C GLU A 341 -20.53 -5.04 13.96
N LEU A 342 -19.47 -4.64 13.26
CA LEU A 342 -19.09 -3.24 13.08
C LEU A 342 -20.09 -2.56 12.13
N CYS A 343 -20.79 -1.53 12.61
CA CYS A 343 -21.79 -0.82 11.82
C CYS A 343 -21.40 0.63 11.49
N SER A 344 -20.42 1.19 12.18
CA SER A 344 -19.88 2.53 11.89
C SER A 344 -18.40 2.60 12.23
N LEU A 345 -17.61 3.21 11.36
CA LEU A 345 -16.18 3.42 11.50
C LEU A 345 -15.86 4.87 11.15
N THR A 346 -15.16 5.58 12.03
CA THR A 346 -14.63 6.92 11.76
C THR A 346 -13.14 6.92 12.07
N LEU A 347 -12.30 7.31 11.11
CA LEU A 347 -10.85 7.35 11.23
C LEU A 347 -10.33 8.76 10.95
N GLU A 348 -9.41 9.24 11.77
CA GLU A 348 -8.64 10.47 11.56
C GLU A 348 -7.14 10.14 11.51
N TYR A 349 -6.54 10.31 10.34
CA TYR A 349 -5.13 10.01 10.10
C TYR A 349 -4.26 11.24 10.41
N ARG A 350 -3.12 11.01 11.07
CA ARG A 350 -2.20 12.08 11.48
C ARG A 350 -0.78 11.89 10.96
N ARG A 351 -0.35 10.64 10.78
CA ARG A 351 1.01 10.31 10.38
C ARG A 351 1.05 9.02 9.56
N GLU A 352 1.98 8.95 8.62
CA GLU A 352 2.31 7.73 7.87
C GLU A 352 3.17 6.78 8.73
N CYS A 353 3.09 5.47 8.45
CA CYS A 353 4.00 4.48 9.01
C CYS A 353 5.01 4.03 7.96
N GLY A 354 6.26 3.91 8.40
CA GLY A 354 7.36 3.40 7.58
C GLY A 354 7.57 1.91 7.80
N ARG A 355 8.55 1.36 7.08
CA ARG A 355 8.83 -0.08 7.07
C ARG A 355 9.25 -0.66 8.42
N GLU A 356 10.08 0.08 9.14
CA GLU A 356 10.62 -0.32 10.45
C GLU A 356 9.75 0.17 11.61
N SER A 357 8.53 0.66 11.32
CA SER A 357 7.64 1.18 12.35
C SER A 357 7.05 0.03 13.17
N VAL A 358 7.16 0.14 14.49
CA VAL A 358 6.45 -0.71 15.44
C VAL A 358 5.29 0.08 16.02
N VAL A 359 4.11 -0.53 15.97
CA VAL A 359 2.84 0.11 16.30
C VAL A 359 2.22 -0.54 17.54
N GLU A 360 1.68 0.32 18.39
CA GLU A 360 0.82 0.00 19.52
C GLU A 360 -0.62 0.37 19.14
N SER A 361 -1.54 -0.60 19.23
CA SER A 361 -2.98 -0.38 19.11
C SER A 361 -3.63 -0.35 20.48
N VAL A 362 -4.38 0.71 20.77
CA VAL A 362 -5.08 0.92 22.04
C VAL A 362 -6.56 1.10 21.76
N THR A 363 -7.39 0.37 22.49
CA THR A 363 -8.85 0.47 22.44
C THR A 363 -9.42 0.80 23.81
N SER A 364 -10.40 1.70 23.86
CA SER A 364 -11.18 2.05 25.05
C SER A 364 -12.66 2.07 24.72
N MET A 365 -13.47 1.43 25.56
CA MET A 365 -14.92 1.43 25.47
C MET A 365 -15.47 2.75 25.99
N ASN A 366 -16.35 3.37 25.21
CA ASN A 366 -17.13 4.50 25.70
C ASN A 366 -18.32 3.95 26.52
N PRO A 367 -18.44 4.28 27.82
CA PRO A 367 -19.54 3.79 28.65
C PRO A 367 -20.92 4.31 28.22
N SER A 368 -20.96 5.37 27.41
CA SER A 368 -22.20 5.93 26.87
C SER A 368 -22.72 5.06 25.72
N LYS A 369 -23.78 4.29 25.97
CA LYS A 369 -24.51 3.57 24.91
C LYS A 369 -25.37 4.53 24.11
N VAL A 370 -25.35 4.40 22.78
CA VAL A 370 -26.30 5.08 21.88
C VAL A 370 -27.31 4.03 21.43
N GLY A 371 -28.42 3.89 22.17
CA GLY A 371 -29.35 2.77 21.98
C GLY A 371 -28.70 1.43 22.32
N ASP A 372 -28.86 0.43 21.45
CA ASP A 372 -28.25 -0.91 21.59
C ASP A 372 -26.81 -0.98 21.05
N ARG A 373 -26.23 0.16 20.65
CA ARG A 373 -24.89 0.19 20.06
C ARG A 373 -23.81 0.40 21.12
N SER A 374 -22.77 -0.42 21.03
CA SER A 374 -21.53 -0.26 21.80
C SER A 374 -20.58 0.62 21.00
N GLN A 375 -19.92 1.58 21.66
CA GLN A 375 -18.97 2.48 21.01
C GLN A 375 -17.58 2.30 21.60
N TYR A 376 -16.57 2.27 20.73
CA TYR A 376 -15.16 2.18 21.12
C TYR A 376 -14.37 3.31 20.46
N GLN A 377 -13.34 3.76 21.17
CA GLN A 377 -12.34 4.68 20.67
C GLN A 377 -11.03 3.92 20.48
N HIS A 378 -10.33 4.25 19.40
CA HIS A 378 -9.07 3.61 19.02
C HIS A 378 -7.98 4.65 18.88
N LEU A 379 -6.76 4.24 19.22
CA LEU A 379 -5.57 5.04 19.04
C LEU A 379 -4.43 4.13 18.58
N LEU A 380 -3.89 4.42 17.40
CA LEU A 380 -2.65 3.81 16.92
C LEU A 380 -1.47 4.74 17.20
N ARG A 381 -0.40 4.18 17.76
CA ARG A 381 0.78 4.94 18.19
C ARG A 381 2.04 4.23 17.76
N LEU A 382 3.07 5.01 17.48
CA LEU A 382 4.44 4.50 17.38
C LEU A 382 5.00 4.22 18.78
N GLU A 383 6.03 3.39 18.87
CA GLU A 383 6.74 3.13 20.13
C GLU A 383 7.33 4.39 20.78
N ASP A 384 7.68 5.41 19.98
CA ASP A 384 8.13 6.73 20.46
C ASP A 384 6.99 7.57 21.10
N GLY A 385 5.76 7.05 21.06
CA GLY A 385 4.57 7.64 21.63
C GLY A 385 3.82 8.60 20.71
N ALA A 386 4.28 8.82 19.47
CA ALA A 386 3.60 9.65 18.49
C ALA A 386 2.30 9.01 17.98
N ASP A 387 1.22 9.79 17.94
CA ASP A 387 -0.08 9.33 17.45
C ASP A 387 -0.06 9.23 15.91
N ILE A 388 -0.46 8.07 15.40
CA ILE A 388 -0.56 7.77 13.96
C ILE A 388 -1.97 8.05 13.46
N MET A 389 -2.96 7.49 14.17
CA MET A 389 -4.36 7.52 13.77
C MET A 389 -5.25 7.43 14.99
N LYS A 390 -6.39 8.13 14.94
CA LYS A 390 -7.48 7.99 15.90
C LYS A 390 -8.67 7.36 15.22
N GLY A 391 -9.33 6.43 15.89
CA GLY A 391 -10.52 5.77 15.40
C GLY A 391 -11.68 5.87 16.36
N ARG A 392 -12.89 5.72 15.84
CA ARG A 392 -14.09 5.42 16.60
C ARG A 392 -14.88 4.36 15.85
N THR A 393 -15.31 3.33 16.56
CA THR A 393 -16.17 2.29 16.01
C THR A 393 -17.48 2.20 16.78
N GLU A 394 -18.55 1.87 16.08
CA GLU A 394 -19.83 1.50 16.68
C GLU A 394 -20.23 0.11 16.24
N TRP A 395 -20.69 -0.68 17.19
CA TRP A 395 -20.99 -2.09 17.04
C TRP A 395 -22.44 -2.34 17.41
N ARG A 396 -23.08 -3.27 16.71
CA ARG A 396 -24.43 -3.74 17.01
C ARG A 396 -24.41 -5.26 17.18
N PRO A 397 -25.33 -5.84 17.96
CA PRO A 397 -25.43 -7.29 18.09
C PRO A 397 -25.58 -7.95 16.71
N LYS A 398 -24.86 -9.06 16.47
CA LYS A 398 -25.13 -9.88 15.28
C LYS A 398 -26.54 -10.46 15.45
N ASN A 399 -27.39 -10.32 14.42
CA ASN A 399 -28.72 -10.89 14.48
C ASN A 399 -28.63 -12.42 14.68
N ALA A 400 -29.16 -12.95 15.79
CA ALA A 400 -29.24 -14.39 16.05
C ALA A 400 -30.17 -15.16 15.06
N GLY A 401 -30.69 -14.50 14.02
CA GLY A 401 -31.76 -14.96 13.16
C GLY A 401 -31.35 -15.86 11.99
N THR A 402 -30.08 -15.94 11.60
CA THR A 402 -29.64 -16.76 10.45
C THR A 402 -29.15 -18.16 10.83
N ASN A 403 -28.93 -18.44 12.12
CA ASN A 403 -28.50 -19.76 12.61
C ASN A 403 -29.65 -20.75 12.85
N ARG A 404 -30.91 -20.41 12.54
CA ARG A 404 -32.05 -21.35 12.65
C ARG A 404 -32.36 -22.15 11.38
N ALA A 405 -31.61 -21.96 10.29
CA ALA A 405 -31.88 -22.62 9.01
C ALA A 405 -31.05 -23.91 8.75
N ILE A 406 -30.27 -24.40 9.71
CA ILE A 406 -29.57 -25.69 9.57
C ILE A 406 -29.84 -26.54 10.82
N SER A 407 -31.06 -27.06 10.89
CA SER A 407 -31.44 -28.18 11.73
C SER A 407 -32.61 -28.88 11.06
N THR A 408 -32.31 -29.68 10.04
CA THR A 408 -33.02 -30.91 9.67
C THR A 408 -32.08 -31.76 8.82
#